data_AF-A0A8S3YWA7-F1
#
_entry.id   AF-A0A8S3YWA7-F1
#
_cell.length_a   1.000
_cell.length_b   1.000
_cell.length_c   1.000
_cell.angle_alpha   90.00
_cell.angle_beta   90.00
_cell.angle_gamma   90.00
#
_symmetry.space_group_name_H-M   'P 1'
#
loop_
_entity.id
_entity.type
_entity.pdbx_description
1 polymer ?
#
loop_
_entity_poly.entity_id
_entity_poly.type
_entity_poly.pdbx_seq_one_letter_code
_entity_poly.pdbx_strand_id
1 'polypeptide(L)'
;MAYKIREELVGKRFLSIKSEGKHRVSKISEWEWRPGFVRAVSTRDTRNADFTVLVEFDDTGWKSREYIKVHDAFLVFLVEHTLSWVQRTDKDGSSEGQWPALCFKPIVDKVGLFRHNKRPVEFLNDRTLSIVEEGDIRLYK
;
A
#
# COMPACT_ATOMS: atom_id res chain seq x y z
N MET A 1 -21.04 12.87 6.62
CA MET A 1 -20.22 13.71 5.74
C MET A 1 -19.03 12.85 5.33
N ALA A 2 -18.92 12.46 4.05
CA ALA A 2 -17.77 11.66 3.63
C ALA A 2 -16.50 12.52 3.78
N TYR A 3 -15.58 12.09 4.64
CA TYR A 3 -14.30 12.77 4.79
C TYR A 3 -13.62 12.76 3.41
N LYS A 4 -13.35 13.95 2.85
CA LYS A 4 -12.74 14.04 1.51
C LYS A 4 -11.41 13.28 1.53
N ILE A 5 -11.26 12.37 0.57
CA ILE A 5 -10.01 11.64 0.39
C ILE A 5 -8.89 12.66 0.15
N ARG A 6 -7.81 12.47 0.90
CA ARG A 6 -6.60 13.28 0.83
C ARG A 6 -5.85 12.98 -0.47
N GLU A 7 -5.74 13.95 -1.36
CA GLU A 7 -5.11 13.77 -2.68
C GLU A 7 -3.60 13.91 -2.64
N GLU A 8 -3.03 14.70 -1.73
CA GLU A 8 -1.58 14.88 -1.67
C GLU A 8 -0.87 13.59 -1.23
N LEU A 9 0.24 13.30 -1.90
CA LEU A 9 1.02 12.10 -1.60
C LEU A 9 1.95 12.27 -0.41
N VAL A 10 2.40 13.50 -0.15
CA VAL A 10 3.36 13.77 0.92
C VAL A 10 2.71 13.47 2.28
N GLY A 11 3.44 12.71 3.10
CA GLY A 11 2.99 12.23 4.40
C GLY A 11 2.03 11.04 4.33
N LYS A 12 1.75 10.46 3.16
CA LYS A 12 0.98 9.22 3.06
C LYS A 12 1.84 8.00 3.35
N ARG A 13 1.20 6.99 3.94
CA ARG A 13 1.72 5.63 4.01
C ARG A 13 1.84 5.05 2.59
N PHE A 14 2.89 4.28 2.32
CA PHE A 14 3.00 3.50 1.09
C PHE A 14 3.39 2.05 1.39
N LEU A 15 3.04 1.17 0.45
CA LEU A 15 3.49 -0.22 0.38
C LEU A 15 4.21 -0.44 -0.94
N SER A 16 5.34 -1.12 -0.93
CA SER A 16 6.13 -1.35 -2.14
C SER A 16 6.68 -2.76 -2.25
N ILE A 17 6.85 -3.19 -3.50
CA ILE A 17 7.59 -4.39 -3.90
C ILE A 17 8.58 -3.96 -4.97
N LYS A 18 9.88 -4.19 -4.72
CA LYS A 18 10.96 -3.88 -5.67
C LYS A 18 10.79 -4.67 -6.97
N SER A 19 11.34 -4.14 -8.06
CA SER A 19 11.35 -4.80 -9.35
C SER A 19 12.44 -5.86 -9.51
N GLU A 20 12.55 -6.73 -8.51
CA GLU A 20 13.53 -7.81 -8.46
C GLU A 20 12.78 -9.15 -8.32
N GLY A 21 13.12 -10.13 -9.15
CA GLY A 21 12.51 -11.48 -9.08
C GLY A 21 11.19 -11.67 -9.83
N LYS A 22 10.69 -12.92 -9.81
CA LYS A 22 9.41 -13.31 -10.44
C LYS A 22 8.32 -13.39 -9.39
N HIS A 23 7.43 -12.40 -9.38
CA HIS A 23 6.29 -12.35 -8.46
C HIS A 23 5.03 -12.92 -9.13
N ARG A 24 4.41 -13.93 -8.52
CA ARG A 24 3.09 -14.46 -8.90
C ARG A 24 2.06 -14.03 -7.85
N VAL A 25 0.93 -13.47 -8.28
CA VAL A 25 -0.13 -12.99 -7.38
C VAL A 25 -0.68 -14.12 -6.49
N SER A 26 -0.65 -15.37 -6.96
CA SER A 26 -1.02 -16.55 -6.15
C SER A 26 -0.16 -16.77 -4.91
N LYS A 27 1.02 -16.14 -4.81
CA LYS A 27 1.98 -16.24 -3.70
C LYS A 27 2.18 -14.89 -3.01
N ILE A 28 1.20 -13.99 -3.09
CA ILE A 28 1.30 -12.62 -2.57
C ILE A 28 1.63 -12.53 -1.07
N SER A 29 1.20 -13.52 -0.28
CA SER A 29 1.53 -13.61 1.14
C SER A 29 3.02 -13.85 1.42
N GLU A 30 3.77 -14.34 0.43
CA GLU A 30 5.22 -14.59 0.52
C GLU A 30 6.05 -13.37 0.07
N TRP A 31 5.41 -12.29 -0.43
CA TRP A 31 6.14 -11.16 -0.97
C TRP A 31 6.76 -10.30 0.14
N GLU A 32 7.97 -9.80 -0.11
CA GLU A 32 8.69 -8.91 0.80
C GLU A 32 8.16 -7.46 0.69
N TRP A 33 6.97 -7.24 1.24
CA TRP A 33 6.37 -5.91 1.32
C TRP A 33 7.24 -4.98 2.16
N ARG A 34 7.70 -3.89 1.54
CA ARG A 34 8.43 -2.83 2.24
C ARG A 34 7.55 -1.61 2.37
N PRO A 35 7.10 -1.30 3.60
CA PRO A 35 6.25 -0.16 3.82
C PRO A 35 7.09 1.07 4.21
N GLY A 36 6.53 2.25 4.03
CA GLY A 36 7.17 3.50 4.43
C GLY A 36 6.26 4.71 4.36
N PHE A 37 6.87 5.89 4.37
CA PHE A 37 6.20 7.17 4.19
C PHE A 37 6.77 7.95 3.02
N VAL A 38 5.89 8.58 2.25
CA VAL A 38 6.28 9.54 1.21
C VAL A 38 6.64 10.85 1.89
N ARG A 39 7.85 11.37 1.64
CA ARG A 39 8.37 12.61 2.24
C ARG A 39 8.37 13.78 1.28
N ALA A 40 8.51 13.53 -0.02
CA ALA A 40 8.41 14.52 -1.07
C ALA A 40 8.09 13.83 -2.41
N VAL A 41 7.56 14.58 -3.36
CA VAL A 41 7.30 14.12 -4.74
C VAL A 41 7.79 15.17 -5.73
N SER A 42 8.29 14.72 -6.88
CA SER A 42 8.77 15.62 -7.95
C SER A 42 7.65 16.36 -8.69
N THR A 43 6.50 15.71 -8.87
CA THR A 43 5.33 16.27 -9.56
C THR A 43 4.03 15.70 -8.98
N ARG A 44 2.90 16.30 -9.32
CA ARG A 44 1.56 15.76 -9.01
C ARG A 44 1.12 14.68 -9.99
N ASP A 45 1.67 14.68 -11.21
CA ASP A 45 1.34 13.67 -12.20
C ASP A 45 2.09 12.37 -11.93
N THR A 46 1.41 11.43 -11.29
CA THR A 46 1.97 10.11 -10.94
C THR A 46 2.12 9.19 -12.13
N ARG A 47 1.54 9.52 -13.29
CA ARG A 47 1.65 8.72 -14.52
C ARG A 47 2.88 9.06 -15.34
N ASN A 48 3.53 10.18 -15.04
CA ASN A 48 4.79 10.56 -15.67
C ASN A 48 5.84 9.46 -15.40
N ALA A 49 6.50 8.96 -16.45
CA ALA A 49 7.52 7.92 -16.34
C ALA A 49 8.68 8.35 -15.41
N ASP A 50 9.03 9.63 -15.40
CA ASP A 50 10.08 10.23 -14.56
C ASP A 50 9.58 10.64 -13.17
N PHE A 51 8.39 10.20 -12.77
CA PHE A 51 7.86 10.44 -11.43
C PHE A 51 8.77 9.84 -10.35
N THR A 52 9.40 10.72 -9.57
CA THR A 52 10.22 10.36 -8.42
C THR A 52 9.58 10.75 -7.09
N VAL A 53 9.86 9.94 -6.07
CA VAL A 53 9.39 10.12 -4.68
C VAL A 53 10.56 10.02 -3.72
N LEU A 54 10.62 10.92 -2.75
CA LEU A 54 11.52 10.78 -1.61
C LEU A 54 10.82 9.88 -0.59
N VAL A 55 11.39 8.70 -0.32
CA VAL A 55 10.79 7.72 0.59
C VAL A 55 11.56 7.62 1.89
N GLU A 56 10.85 7.29 2.95
CA GLU A 56 11.39 6.85 4.23
C GLU A 56 10.80 5.48 4.55
N PHE A 57 11.62 4.43 4.46
CA PHE A 57 11.18 3.09 4.85
C PHE A 57 11.21 2.94 6.37
N ASP A 58 10.31 2.10 6.89
CA ASP A 58 10.17 1.87 8.33
C ASP A 58 11.43 1.23 8.96
N ASP A 59 12.14 0.40 8.19
CA ASP A 59 13.27 -0.41 8.64
C ASP A 59 14.62 0.33 8.62
N THR A 60 14.75 1.40 7.84
CA THR A 60 16.04 2.11 7.64
C THR A 60 16.05 3.54 8.18
N GLY A 61 14.88 4.13 8.46
CA GLY A 61 14.74 5.45 9.07
C GLY A 61 15.24 6.62 8.22
N TRP A 62 15.17 7.83 8.78
CA TRP A 62 15.29 9.10 8.03
C TRP A 62 16.61 9.36 7.29
N LYS A 63 17.73 8.78 7.74
CA LYS A 63 19.06 9.00 7.13
C LYS A 63 19.22 8.28 5.79
N SER A 64 18.38 7.28 5.54
CA SER A 64 18.38 6.48 4.31
C SER A 64 17.44 7.01 3.22
N ARG A 65 16.83 8.18 3.45
CA ARG A 65 15.87 8.76 2.50
C ARG A 65 16.55 9.05 1.17
N GLU A 66 15.99 8.53 0.10
CA GLU A 66 16.46 8.73 -1.26
C GLU A 66 15.29 9.00 -2.21
N TYR A 67 15.56 9.74 -3.28
CA TYR A 67 14.61 9.90 -4.37
C TYR A 67 14.65 8.67 -5.26
N ILE A 68 13.50 8.02 -5.43
CA ILE A 68 13.35 6.81 -6.23
C ILE A 68 12.42 7.10 -7.40
N LYS A 69 12.82 6.69 -8.60
CA LYS A 69 11.96 6.70 -9.80
C LYS A 69 10.98 5.53 -9.74
N VAL A 70 9.72 5.82 -9.42
CA VAL A 70 8.75 4.82 -8.97
C VAL A 70 8.46 3.77 -10.04
N HIS A 71 8.29 4.22 -11.28
CA HIS A 71 7.96 3.36 -12.42
C HIS A 71 9.10 2.41 -12.81
N ASP A 72 10.34 2.72 -12.46
CA ASP A 72 11.50 1.89 -12.77
C ASP A 72 11.79 0.93 -11.60
N ALA A 73 11.78 1.44 -10.38
CA ALA A 73 12.25 0.71 -9.20
C ALA A 73 11.27 -0.34 -8.66
N PHE A 74 9.96 -0.19 -8.90
CA PHE A 74 8.95 -1.03 -8.25
C PHE A 74 8.13 -1.86 -9.25
N LEU A 75 7.77 -3.08 -8.82
CA LEU A 75 6.70 -3.88 -9.44
C LEU A 75 5.33 -3.43 -8.94
N VAL A 76 5.26 -3.09 -7.66
CA VAL A 76 4.07 -2.58 -7.01
C VAL A 76 4.46 -1.40 -6.12
N PHE A 77 3.74 -0.29 -6.26
CA PHE A 77 3.85 0.86 -5.37
C PHE A 77 2.46 1.40 -5.11
N LEU A 78 1.98 1.20 -3.88
CA LEU A 78 0.64 1.57 -3.44
C LEU A 78 0.73 2.69 -2.42
N VAL A 79 -0.22 3.62 -2.46
CA VAL A 79 -0.30 4.74 -1.51
C VAL A 79 -1.63 4.73 -0.79
N GLU A 80 -1.60 5.14 0.48
CA GLU A 80 -2.78 5.31 1.32
C GLU A 80 -3.90 6.06 0.59
N HIS A 81 -5.12 5.53 0.67
CA HIS A 81 -6.27 6.10 0.00
C HIS A 81 -7.42 6.36 0.96
N THR A 82 -7.90 5.33 1.64
CA THR A 82 -9.09 5.41 2.52
C THR A 82 -8.84 4.69 3.82
N LEU A 83 -9.60 5.07 4.85
CA LEU A 83 -9.78 4.27 6.05
C LEU A 83 -11.06 3.44 5.88
N SER A 84 -11.01 2.16 6.23
CA SER A 84 -12.15 1.26 6.05
C SER A 84 -12.20 0.20 7.13
N TRP A 85 -13.37 -0.41 7.29
CA TRP A 85 -13.61 -1.56 8.15
C TRP A 85 -13.38 -2.84 7.35
N VAL A 86 -12.47 -3.68 7.82
CA VAL A 86 -12.08 -4.93 7.16
C VAL A 86 -12.21 -6.07 8.15
N GLN A 87 -12.80 -7.19 7.73
CA GLN A 87 -12.86 -8.38 8.56
C GLN A 87 -11.45 -8.91 8.76
N ARG A 88 -11.04 -9.09 10.02
CA ARG A 88 -9.76 -9.72 10.35
C ARG A 88 -10.02 -11.17 10.74
N THR A 89 -9.28 -12.07 10.10
CA THR A 89 -9.20 -13.47 10.50
C THR A 89 -7.88 -13.66 11.22
N ASP A 90 -7.92 -14.09 12.48
CA ASP A 90 -6.71 -14.41 13.21
C ASP A 90 -6.15 -15.76 12.79
N LYS A 91 -4.92 -16.04 13.26
CA LYS A 91 -4.17 -17.26 12.90
C LYS A 91 -4.92 -18.54 13.24
N ASP A 92 -5.79 -18.48 14.24
CA ASP A 92 -6.61 -19.61 14.70
C ASP A 92 -7.92 -19.76 13.89
N GLY A 93 -8.12 -18.94 12.85
CA GLY A 93 -9.30 -18.96 11.99
C GLY A 93 -10.54 -18.29 12.60
N SER A 94 -10.45 -17.85 13.87
CA SER A 94 -11.49 -17.04 14.50
C SER A 94 -11.55 -15.66 13.84
N SER A 95 -12.77 -15.20 13.57
CA SER A 95 -12.96 -13.84 13.08
C SER A 95 -13.22 -12.90 14.26
N GLU A 96 -12.29 -11.99 14.56
CA GLU A 96 -12.40 -11.01 15.65
C GLU A 96 -13.27 -9.79 15.29
N GLY A 97 -14.14 -9.92 14.29
CA GLY A 97 -14.98 -8.82 13.80
C GLY A 97 -14.26 -7.90 12.83
N GLN A 98 -14.83 -6.70 12.65
CA GLN A 98 -14.30 -5.70 11.72
C GLN A 98 -13.30 -4.78 12.41
N TRP A 99 -12.15 -4.61 11.78
CA TRP A 99 -11.07 -3.76 12.28
C TRP A 99 -10.81 -2.58 11.34
N PRO A 100 -10.42 -1.41 11.87
CA PRO A 100 -10.07 -0.28 11.04
C PRO A 100 -8.71 -0.51 10.37
N ALA A 101 -8.66 -0.35 9.05
CA ALA A 101 -7.47 -0.57 8.24
C ALA A 101 -7.30 0.52 7.18
N LEU A 102 -6.04 0.89 6.93
CA LEU A 102 -5.65 1.70 5.78
C LEU A 102 -5.78 0.86 4.52
N CYS A 103 -6.51 1.38 3.56
CA CYS A 103 -6.61 0.85 2.21
C CYS A 103 -5.75 1.68 1.28
N PHE A 104 -5.23 1.03 0.24
CA PHE A 104 -4.27 1.64 -0.67
C PHE A 104 -4.80 1.68 -2.10
N LYS A 105 -4.33 2.67 -2.87
CA LYS A 105 -4.52 2.76 -4.32
C LYS A 105 -3.18 2.56 -5.04
N PRO A 106 -3.15 1.97 -6.25
CA PRO A 106 -1.91 1.78 -6.98
C PRO A 106 -1.45 3.08 -7.64
N ILE A 107 -0.16 3.38 -7.52
CA ILE A 107 0.57 4.22 -8.49
C ILE A 107 1.23 3.33 -9.54
N VAL A 108 1.81 2.21 -9.09
CA VAL A 108 2.37 1.16 -9.95
C VAL A 108 1.77 -0.18 -9.55
N ASP A 109 1.28 -0.94 -10.53
CA ASP A 109 0.80 -2.33 -10.38
C ASP A 109 1.11 -3.12 -11.66
N LYS A 110 2.38 -3.50 -11.84
CA LYS A 110 2.85 -4.24 -13.03
C LYS A 110 2.41 -5.70 -13.02
N VAL A 111 2.03 -6.22 -11.86
CA VAL A 111 1.61 -7.62 -11.64
C VAL A 111 0.09 -7.80 -11.76
N GLY A 112 -0.67 -6.72 -11.93
CA GLY A 112 -2.12 -6.76 -12.07
C GLY A 112 -2.84 -7.16 -10.78
N LEU A 113 -2.26 -6.87 -9.62
CA LEU A 113 -2.79 -7.20 -8.30
C LEU A 113 -4.26 -6.79 -8.15
N PHE A 114 -4.59 -5.56 -8.55
CA PHE A 114 -5.93 -5.02 -8.36
C PHE A 114 -6.95 -5.66 -9.31
N ARG A 115 -6.51 -6.18 -10.47
CA ARG A 115 -7.35 -6.92 -11.43
C ARG A 115 -7.78 -8.28 -10.90
N HIS A 116 -7.04 -8.84 -9.93
CA HIS A 116 -7.36 -10.09 -9.27
C HIS A 116 -8.20 -9.89 -7.98
N ASN A 117 -8.83 -8.72 -7.80
CA ASN A 117 -9.63 -8.34 -6.63
C ASN A 117 -8.92 -8.46 -5.28
N LYS A 118 -7.58 -8.58 -5.27
CA LYS A 118 -6.79 -8.58 -4.06
C LYS A 118 -6.48 -7.14 -3.66
N ARG A 119 -6.55 -6.87 -2.36
CA ARG A 119 -6.33 -5.56 -1.76
C ARG A 119 -5.42 -5.72 -0.54
N PRO A 120 -4.19 -5.21 -0.60
CA PRO A 120 -3.38 -5.05 0.60
C PRO A 120 -4.02 -4.00 1.51
N VAL A 121 -4.09 -4.29 2.80
CA VAL A 121 -4.58 -3.40 3.85
C VAL A 121 -3.65 -3.46 5.06
N GLU A 122 -3.45 -2.33 5.73
CA GLU A 122 -2.65 -2.24 6.95
C GLU A 122 -3.55 -1.89 8.13
N PHE A 123 -3.65 -2.78 9.12
CA PHE A 123 -4.49 -2.54 10.29
C PHE A 123 -3.91 -1.44 11.18
N LEU A 124 -4.76 -0.52 11.66
CA LEU A 124 -4.29 0.63 12.45
C LEU A 124 -3.74 0.25 13.82
N ASN A 125 -4.24 -0.81 14.43
CA ASN A 125 -3.92 -1.19 15.80
C ASN A 125 -2.47 -1.68 15.94
N ASP A 126 -2.04 -2.55 15.03
CA ASP A 126 -0.77 -3.27 15.11
C ASP A 126 0.11 -3.10 13.87
N ARG A 127 -0.35 -2.34 12.86
CA ARG A 127 0.32 -2.17 11.56
C ARG A 127 0.53 -3.48 10.80
N THR A 128 -0.23 -4.52 11.13
CA THR A 128 -0.14 -5.79 10.41
C THR A 128 -0.69 -5.62 8.99
N LEU A 129 0.07 -6.08 8.01
CA LEU A 129 -0.35 -6.16 6.62
C LEU A 129 -1.19 -7.42 6.39
N SER A 130 -2.33 -7.27 5.72
CA SER A 130 -3.14 -8.39 5.26
C SER A 130 -3.54 -8.19 3.80
N ILE A 131 -3.79 -9.29 3.10
CA ILE A 131 -4.31 -9.28 1.74
C ILE A 131 -5.75 -9.79 1.78
N VAL A 132 -6.70 -8.91 1.48
CA VAL A 132 -8.14 -9.22 1.49
C VAL A 132 -8.74 -9.13 0.10
N GLU A 133 -9.99 -9.55 -0.05
CA GLU A 133 -10.74 -9.31 -1.27
C GLU A 133 -11.43 -7.95 -1.21
N GLU A 134 -11.62 -7.30 -2.37
CA GLU A 134 -12.28 -6.00 -2.44
C GLU A 134 -13.69 -6.01 -1.82
N GLY A 135 -14.43 -7.12 -1.95
CA GLY A 135 -15.76 -7.28 -1.38
C GLY A 135 -15.81 -7.27 0.15
N ASP A 136 -14.67 -7.54 0.81
CA ASP A 136 -14.56 -7.59 2.26
C ASP A 136 -14.27 -6.21 2.90
N ILE A 137 -14.01 -5.19 2.06
CA ILE A 137 -13.72 -3.84 2.50
C ILE A 137 -15.03 -3.04 2.61
N ARG A 138 -15.36 -2.60 3.82
CA ARG A 138 -16.49 -1.69 4.06
C ARG A 138 -15.99 -0.29 4.35
N LEU A 139 -16.37 0.67 3.52
CA LEU A 139 -15.98 2.07 3.72
C LEU A 139 -16.40 2.57 5.11
N TYR A 140 -15.50 3.31 5.74
CA TYR A 140 -15.80 4.04 6.97
C TYR A 140 -16.81 5.14 6.65
N LYS A 141 -18.03 5.03 7.19
CA LYS A 141 -19.14 5.98 6.94
C LYS A 141 -19.17 7.11 7.96
#